data_AF-A0A4V2S535-F1
#
_entry.id   AF-A0A4V2S535-F1
#
_cell.length_a   1.000
_cell.length_b   1.000
_cell.length_c   1.000
_cell.angle_alpha   90.00
_cell.angle_beta   90.00
_cell.angle_gamma   90.00
#
_symmetry.space_group_name_H-M   'P 1'
#
loop_
_entity.id
_entity.type
_entity.pdbx_description
1 polymer ?
#
loop_
_entity_poly.entity_id
_entity_poly.type
_entity_poly.pdbx_seq_one_letter_code
_entity_poly.pdbx_strand_id
1 'polypeptide(L)'
;MSTGDEMKVVVDELTTHAGHLGDIEGRLGTALSAARQVSMDNDAYGVLGQPFAWMLDPFEPLGSDMISAAQDVVTNHIESLKKTAQAYTTTEGATRDTFAKGGPA
;
A
#
# COMPACT_ATOMS: atom_id res chain seq x y z
N MET A 1 -27.88 17.71 -5.56
CA MET A 1 -26.49 17.51 -5.11
C MET A 1 -25.62 18.42 -5.95
N SER A 2 -24.72 19.20 -5.34
CA SER A 2 -23.84 20.13 -6.07
C SER A 2 -22.53 19.43 -6.42
N THR A 3 -21.90 19.76 -7.55
CA THR A 3 -20.65 19.13 -8.03
C THR A 3 -19.50 19.17 -7.01
N GLY A 4 -19.43 20.21 -6.15
CA GLY A 4 -18.42 20.25 -5.08
C GLY A 4 -18.68 19.23 -3.96
N ASP A 5 -19.93 18.85 -3.74
CA ASP A 5 -20.29 17.82 -2.76
C ASP A 5 -19.89 16.43 -3.29
N GLU A 6 -20.06 16.19 -4.60
CA GLU A 6 -19.61 14.96 -5.28
C GLU A 6 -18.08 14.83 -5.29
N MET A 7 -17.34 15.91 -5.58
CA MET A 7 -15.88 15.89 -5.58
C MET A 7 -15.30 15.62 -4.19
N LYS A 8 -15.89 16.19 -3.13
CA LYS A 8 -15.51 15.91 -1.75
C LYS A 8 -15.71 14.43 -1.38
N VAL A 9 -16.82 13.82 -1.81
CA VAL A 9 -17.08 12.39 -1.59
C VAL A 9 -16.03 11.53 -2.29
N VAL A 10 -15.69 11.84 -3.55
CA VAL A 10 -14.65 11.12 -4.30
C VAL A 10 -13.27 11.21 -3.61
N VAL A 11 -12.90 12.38 -3.08
CA VAL A 11 -11.64 12.56 -2.34
C VAL A 11 -11.61 11.74 -1.04
N ASP A 12 -12.74 11.67 -0.33
CA ASP A 12 -12.88 10.89 0.91
C ASP A 12 -12.81 9.38 0.63
N GLU A 13 -13.46 8.93 -0.44
CA GLU A 13 -13.39 7.55 -0.92
C GLU A 13 -11.95 7.15 -1.32
N LEU A 14 -11.24 8.01 -2.05
CA LEU A 14 -9.83 7.76 -2.42
C LEU A 14 -8.93 7.66 -1.18
N THR A 15 -9.17 8.49 -0.18
CA THR A 15 -8.39 8.50 1.07
C THR A 15 -8.68 7.24 1.90
N THR A 16 -9.95 6.84 1.97
CA THR A 16 -10.39 5.62 2.63
C THR A 16 -9.81 4.38 1.94
N HIS A 17 -9.83 4.35 0.61
CA HIS A 17 -9.24 3.25 -0.15
C HIS A 17 -7.72 3.14 0.06
N ALA A 18 -7.01 4.28 0.09
CA ALA A 18 -5.60 4.31 0.44
C ALA A 18 -5.34 3.79 1.87
N GLY A 19 -6.26 4.05 2.81
CA GLY A 19 -6.23 3.48 4.16
C GLY A 19 -6.31 1.95 4.17
N HIS A 20 -7.29 1.39 3.44
CA HIS A 20 -7.42 -0.07 3.30
C HIS A 20 -6.20 -0.74 2.66
N LEU A 21 -5.56 -0.08 1.69
CA LEU A 21 -4.30 -0.57 1.12
C LEU A 21 -3.16 -0.52 2.15
N GLY A 22 -3.13 0.48 3.03
CA GLY A 22 -2.17 0.54 4.14
C GLY A 22 -2.33 -0.63 5.12
N ASP A 23 -3.56 -1.07 5.39
CA ASP A 23 -3.79 -2.28 6.22
C ASP A 23 -3.22 -3.54 5.55
N ILE A 24 -3.32 -3.65 4.22
CA ILE A 24 -2.76 -4.75 3.45
C ILE A 24 -1.22 -4.70 3.46
N GLU A 25 -0.63 -3.51 3.28
CA GLU A 25 0.81 -3.28 3.39
C GLU A 25 1.34 -3.75 4.75
N GLY A 26 0.67 -3.38 5.85
CA GLY A 26 1.06 -3.81 7.19
C GLY A 26 1.03 -5.34 7.38
N ARG A 27 0.05 -6.01 6.78
CA ARG A 27 -0.04 -7.48 6.80
C ARG A 27 1.07 -8.14 5.98
N LEU A 28 1.43 -7.56 4.83
CA LEU A 28 2.56 -8.02 4.02
C LEU A 28 3.89 -7.87 4.78
N GLY A 29 4.11 -6.74 5.46
CA GLY A 29 5.29 -6.53 6.29
C GLY A 29 5.38 -7.51 7.47
N THR A 30 4.24 -7.84 8.08
CA THR A 30 4.15 -8.87 9.13
C THR A 30 4.52 -10.25 8.58
N ALA A 31 3.98 -10.62 7.41
CA ALA A 31 4.29 -11.88 6.75
C ALA A 31 5.76 -11.99 6.36
N LEU A 32 6.37 -10.91 5.84
CA LEU A 32 7.80 -10.86 5.51
C LEU A 32 8.68 -11.04 6.75
N SER A 33 8.33 -10.38 7.86
CA SER A 33 9.06 -10.55 9.13
C SER A 33 8.98 -11.98 9.64
N ALA A 34 7.79 -12.60 9.57
CA ALA A 34 7.62 -14.01 9.93
C ALA A 34 8.42 -14.95 9.02
N ALA A 35 8.40 -14.72 7.70
CA ALA A 35 9.16 -15.53 6.74
C ALA A 35 10.67 -15.45 7.01
N ARG A 36 11.21 -14.24 7.29
CA ARG A 36 12.61 -14.05 7.65
C ARG A 36 12.98 -14.74 8.97
N GLN A 37 12.06 -14.76 9.93
CA GLN A 37 12.30 -15.40 11.22
C GLN A 37 12.30 -16.94 11.11
N VAL A 38 11.42 -17.53 10.30
CA VAL A 38 11.39 -18.99 10.06
C VAL A 38 12.61 -19.46 9.28
N SER A 39 13.08 -18.69 8.29
CA SER A 39 14.31 -19.01 7.53
C SER A 39 15.57 -19.02 8.41
N MET A 40 15.59 -18.26 9.52
CA MET A 40 16.66 -18.35 10.52
C MET A 40 16.60 -19.63 11.38
N ASP A 41 15.43 -20.28 11.51
CA ASP A 41 15.17 -21.46 12.35
C ASP A 41 15.28 -22.79 11.57
N ASN A 42 16.09 -22.84 10.51
CA ASN A 42 16.35 -24.07 9.74
C ASN A 42 17.09 -25.17 10.55
N ASP A 43 17.54 -24.86 11.77
CA ASP A 43 18.06 -25.82 12.76
C ASP A 43 16.97 -26.78 13.29
N ALA A 44 15.67 -26.50 13.07
CA ALA A 44 14.56 -27.37 13.47
C ALA A 44 14.43 -28.62 12.59
N TYR A 45 14.99 -28.62 11.38
CA TYR A 45 15.15 -29.83 10.58
C TYR A 45 16.32 -30.64 11.16
N GLY A 46 16.06 -31.39 12.25
CA GLY A 46 17.04 -32.31 12.81
C GLY A 46 17.68 -33.19 11.74
N VAL A 47 18.89 -33.72 11.98
CA VAL A 47 19.83 -34.42 11.05
C VAL A 47 19.22 -35.23 9.88
N LEU A 48 18.00 -35.76 10.01
CA LEU A 48 17.27 -36.49 8.97
C LEU A 48 16.55 -35.60 7.92
N GLY A 49 16.27 -34.32 8.20
CA GLY A 49 15.58 -33.37 7.31
C GLY A 49 16.50 -32.49 6.45
N GLN A 50 17.81 -32.48 6.73
CA GLN A 50 18.81 -31.68 6.01
C GLN A 50 18.83 -31.81 4.48
N PRO A 51 18.62 -33.00 3.86
CA PRO A 51 18.57 -33.09 2.40
C PRO A 51 17.35 -32.38 1.79
N PHE A 52 16.26 -32.20 2.54
CA PHE A 52 15.09 -31.43 2.09
C PHE A 52 15.26 -29.92 2.27
N ALA A 53 15.99 -29.49 3.31
CA ALA A 53 16.33 -28.07 3.51
C ALA A 53 17.15 -27.53 2.34
N TRP A 54 18.16 -28.28 1.87
CA TRP A 54 18.97 -27.88 0.71
C TRP A 54 18.19 -27.79 -0.61
N MET A 55 17.07 -28.52 -0.72
CA MET A 55 16.18 -28.44 -1.88
C MET A 55 15.23 -27.23 -1.81
N LEU A 56 15.01 -26.67 -0.62
CA LEU A 56 14.13 -25.52 -0.36
C LEU A 56 14.90 -24.18 -0.23
N ASP A 57 16.20 -24.22 0.04
CA ASP A 57 17.14 -23.08 0.05
C ASP A 57 16.92 -22.06 -1.09
N PRO A 58 16.70 -22.46 -2.38
CA PRO A 58 16.49 -21.48 -3.44
C PRO A 58 15.09 -20.85 -3.45
N PHE A 59 14.11 -21.41 -2.74
CA PHE A 59 12.72 -20.93 -2.73
C PHE A 59 12.45 -19.95 -1.60
N GLU A 60 13.18 -20.04 -0.48
CA GLU A 60 13.08 -19.07 0.62
C GLU A 60 13.35 -17.61 0.19
N PRO A 61 14.48 -17.28 -0.50
CA PRO A 61 14.72 -15.92 -0.95
C PRO A 61 13.70 -15.46 -1.99
N LEU A 62 13.23 -16.38 -2.86
CA LEU A 62 12.24 -16.08 -3.89
C LEU A 62 10.90 -15.65 -3.27
N GLY A 63 10.48 -16.33 -2.19
CA GLY A 63 9.26 -15.99 -1.45
C GLY A 63 9.36 -14.64 -0.75
N SER A 64 10.49 -14.35 -0.09
CA SER A 64 10.70 -13.05 0.55
C SER A 64 10.77 -11.90 -0.46
N ASP A 65 11.38 -12.13 -1.62
CA ASP A 65 11.49 -11.13 -2.69
C ASP A 65 10.12 -10.84 -3.32
N MET A 66 9.27 -11.85 -3.52
CA MET A 66 7.91 -11.65 -4.00
C MET A 66 7.05 -10.84 -3.02
N ILE A 67 7.15 -11.12 -1.71
CA ILE A 67 6.43 -10.36 -0.69
C ILE A 67 6.96 -8.91 -0.63
N SER A 68 8.27 -8.71 -0.76
CA SER A 68 8.89 -7.37 -0.80
C SER A 68 8.41 -6.58 -2.03
N ALA A 69 8.40 -7.20 -3.21
CA ALA A 69 7.91 -6.57 -4.44
C ALA A 69 6.41 -6.23 -4.35
N ALA A 70 5.61 -7.11 -3.73
CA ALA A 70 4.20 -6.83 -3.48
C ALA A 70 4.01 -5.64 -2.54
N GLN A 71 4.84 -5.50 -1.50
CA GLN A 71 4.84 -4.35 -0.62
C GLN A 71 5.13 -3.06 -1.39
N ASP A 72 6.20 -3.04 -2.20
CA ASP A 72 6.58 -1.86 -3.00
C ASP A 72 5.46 -1.40 -3.95
N VAL A 73 4.78 -2.35 -4.61
CA VAL A 73 3.66 -2.05 -5.51
C VAL A 73 2.48 -1.45 -4.73
N VAL A 74 2.15 -1.99 -3.56
CA VAL A 74 1.06 -1.48 -2.71
C VAL A 74 1.39 -0.08 -2.21
N THR A 75 2.63 0.17 -1.76
CA THR A 75 3.08 1.50 -1.32
C THR A 75 2.97 2.52 -2.45
N ASN A 76 3.42 2.19 -3.66
CA ASN A 76 3.30 3.06 -4.83
C ASN A 76 1.83 3.39 -5.19
N HIS A 77 0.92 2.43 -5.04
CA HIS A 77 -0.51 2.65 -5.24
C HIS A 77 -1.11 3.57 -4.18
N ILE A 78 -0.75 3.39 -2.91
CA ILE A 78 -1.17 4.27 -1.81
C ILE A 78 -0.73 5.71 -2.08
N GLU A 79 0.52 5.92 -2.48
CA GLU A 79 1.04 7.25 -2.82
C GLU A 79 0.30 7.88 -4.01
N SER A 80 0.03 7.09 -5.05
CA SER A 80 -0.70 7.53 -6.23
C SER A 80 -2.13 7.96 -5.90
N LEU A 81 -2.83 7.23 -5.03
CA LEU A 81 -4.17 7.59 -4.55
C LEU A 81 -4.14 8.88 -3.74
N LYS A 82 -3.20 9.02 -2.79
CA LYS A 82 -3.02 10.24 -1.99
C LYS A 82 -2.73 11.47 -2.87
N LYS A 83 -1.85 11.31 -3.87
CA LYS A 83 -1.51 12.38 -4.82
C LYS A 83 -2.72 12.78 -5.66
N THR A 84 -3.53 11.81 -6.08
CA THR A 84 -4.76 12.06 -6.83
C THR A 84 -5.78 12.83 -5.99
N ALA A 85 -6.00 12.41 -4.74
CA ALA A 85 -6.87 13.12 -3.79
C ALA A 85 -6.40 14.57 -3.54
N GLN A 86 -5.09 14.78 -3.42
CA GLN A 86 -4.50 16.12 -3.26
C GLN A 86 -4.67 16.99 -4.51
N ALA A 87 -4.52 16.41 -5.71
CA ALA A 87 -4.74 17.13 -6.96
C ALA A 87 -6.19 17.61 -7.07
N TYR A 88 -7.17 16.75 -6.77
CA TYR A 88 -8.59 17.13 -6.74
C TYR A 88 -8.86 18.27 -5.75
N THR A 89 -8.36 18.15 -4.52
CA THR A 89 -8.53 19.20 -3.49
C THR A 89 -7.92 20.54 -3.91
N THR A 90 -6.77 20.50 -4.58
CA THR A 90 -6.08 21.72 -5.07
C THR A 90 -6.87 22.38 -6.19
N THR A 91 -7.36 21.60 -7.16
CA THR A 91 -8.18 22.11 -8.27
C THR A 91 -9.50 22.68 -7.76
N GLU A 92 -10.14 22.03 -6.78
CA GLU A 92 -11.36 22.55 -6.16
C GLU A 92 -11.09 23.87 -5.44
N GLY A 93 -10.04 23.95 -4.61
CA GLY A 93 -9.67 25.18 -3.91
C GLY A 93 -9.42 26.35 -4.85
N ALA A 94 -8.64 26.13 -5.91
CA ALA A 94 -8.36 27.15 -6.93
C ALA A 94 -9.63 27.63 -7.66
N THR A 95 -10.54 26.69 -7.96
CA THR A 95 -11.83 27.00 -8.59
C THR A 95 -12.70 27.83 -7.65
N ARG A 96 -12.78 27.41 -6.38
CA ARG A 96 -13.56 28.07 -5.33
C ARG A 96 -13.07 29.49 -5.05
N ASP A 97 -11.75 29.70 -5.00
CA ASP A 97 -11.13 31.01 -4.84
C ASP A 97 -11.42 31.94 -6.02
N THR A 98 -11.45 31.39 -7.24
CA THR A 98 -11.76 32.15 -8.45
C THR A 98 -13.21 32.61 -8.44
N PHE A 99 -14.15 31.73 -8.05
CA PHE A 99 -15.56 32.11 -7.88
C PHE A 99 -15.78 33.07 -6.71
N ALA A 100 -15.07 32.92 -5.60
CA ALA A 100 -15.16 33.84 -4.46
C ALA A 100 -14.66 35.25 -4.80
N LYS A 101 -13.66 35.37 -5.68
CA LYS A 101 -13.11 36.66 -6.12
C LYS A 101 -13.89 37.29 -7.29
N GLY A 102 -14.67 36.51 -8.03
CA GLY A 102 -15.41 36.96 -9.23
C GLY A 102 -16.95 36.96 -9.11
N GLY A 103 -17.52 36.54 -7.98
CA GLY A 103 -18.97 36.50 -7.77
C GLY A 103 -19.60 37.90 -7.60
N PRO A 104 -20.86 38.12 -8.04
CA PRO A 104 -21.52 39.41 -7.88
C PRO A 104 -21.71 39.74 -6.40
N ALA A 105 -21.42 41.00 -6.04
CA ALA A 105 -21.68 41.58 -4.72
C ALA A 105 -23.17 41.58 -4.37
#